data_AF-A0A1G2HWQ6-F1
#
_entry.id   AF-A0A1G2HWQ6-F1
#
_cell.length_a   1.000
_cell.length_b   1.000
_cell.length_c   1.000
_cell.angle_alpha   90.00
_cell.angle_beta   90.00
_cell.angle_gamma   90.00
#
_symmetry.space_group_name_H-M   'P 1'
#
loop_
_entity.id
_entity.type
_entity.pdbx_description
1 polymer ?
#
loop_
_entity_poly.entity_id
_entity_poly.type
_entity_poly.pdbx_seq_one_letter_code
_entity_poly.pdbx_strand_id
1 'polypeptide(L)'
;MVAEFKREDFVETEVQTHREFVTEEQLNQWNSEGYDIEMYGKDISLVIIGEGHNNDEEQKKQIELIRIVKPEYVLHEFLRGWIYNPETKKLEKQGGRIFNQDDNDPYNINIPLELLAIANEAGFKIIGCDLTGGEFAENQYTKLSSREKKFNIDDWEYKIAFIKRESWPLRDKQMIKTILEYRDKSSKPIVSIMGYHHGDNINNQKILQKRGFSYAYIDQKKDKEEK
;
A
#
# COMPACT_ATOMS: atom_id res chain seq x y z
N MET A 1 6.76 -15.84 -20.00
CA MET A 1 6.78 -16.99 -19.09
C MET A 1 6.58 -16.46 -17.68
N VAL A 2 5.43 -16.75 -17.09
CA VAL A 2 5.08 -16.33 -15.73
C VAL A 2 5.63 -17.40 -14.78
N ALA A 3 6.42 -16.99 -13.79
CA ALA A 3 6.87 -17.90 -12.75
C ALA A 3 5.65 -18.26 -11.87
N GLU A 4 5.23 -19.52 -11.92
CA GLU A 4 4.21 -20.07 -11.03
C GLU A 4 4.80 -20.24 -9.63
N PHE A 5 4.16 -19.62 -8.63
CA PHE A 5 4.51 -19.80 -7.22
C PHE A 5 3.78 -21.03 -6.68
N LYS A 6 4.52 -21.99 -6.11
CA LYS A 6 3.97 -23.21 -5.53
C LYS A 6 3.44 -22.93 -4.12
N ARG A 7 2.44 -23.73 -3.72
CA ARG A 7 1.68 -23.61 -2.47
C ARG A 7 2.49 -23.99 -1.21
N GLU A 8 3.71 -24.46 -1.38
CA GLU A 8 4.50 -25.19 -0.38
C GLU A 8 5.44 -24.30 0.46
N ASP A 9 5.47 -22.98 0.20
CA ASP A 9 6.40 -22.04 0.86
C ASP A 9 5.92 -21.47 2.21
N PHE A 10 4.81 -21.97 2.78
CA PHE A 10 4.18 -21.35 3.95
C PHE A 10 4.02 -22.32 5.13
N VAL A 11 4.62 -21.95 6.26
CA VAL A 11 4.44 -22.58 7.57
C VAL A 11 3.02 -22.29 8.05
N GLU A 12 2.24 -23.33 8.33
CA GLU A 12 0.93 -23.21 8.99
C GLU A 12 1.11 -22.62 10.39
N THR A 13 0.86 -21.33 10.53
CA THR A 13 0.67 -20.66 11.83
C THR A 13 -0.77 -20.86 12.30
N GLU A 14 -0.95 -21.16 13.59
CA GLU A 14 -2.25 -21.36 14.24
C GLU A 14 -3.30 -20.34 13.79
N VAL A 15 -4.46 -20.86 13.35
CA VAL A 15 -5.60 -20.04 12.93
C VAL A 15 -6.16 -19.31 14.15
N GLN A 16 -5.87 -18.02 14.26
CA GLN A 16 -6.50 -17.11 15.22
C GLN A 16 -8.03 -17.15 15.03
N THR A 17 -8.76 -17.57 16.06
CA THR A 17 -10.19 -17.91 15.96
C THR A 17 -11.12 -16.70 15.97
N HIS A 18 -10.64 -15.48 16.23
CA HIS A 18 -11.46 -14.26 16.20
C HIS A 18 -10.75 -13.17 15.39
N ARG A 19 -11.28 -12.91 14.19
CA ARG A 19 -10.88 -11.78 13.34
C ARG A 19 -12.02 -10.77 13.31
N GLU A 20 -11.70 -9.50 13.52
CA GLU A 20 -12.63 -8.37 13.37
C GLU A 20 -12.74 -7.98 11.88
N PHE A 21 -13.90 -7.47 11.48
CA PHE A 21 -14.19 -7.10 10.10
C PHE A 21 -14.85 -5.73 10.03
N VAL A 22 -14.65 -5.04 8.90
CA VAL A 22 -15.34 -3.78 8.56
C VAL A 22 -16.72 -4.13 8.00
N THR A 23 -17.75 -3.44 8.48
CA THR A 23 -19.10 -3.59 7.95
C THR A 23 -19.36 -2.61 6.82
N GLU A 24 -20.28 -2.97 5.92
CA GLU A 24 -20.80 -2.06 4.90
C GLU A 24 -21.40 -0.78 5.53
N GLU A 25 -22.09 -0.91 6.67
CA GLU A 25 -22.64 0.22 7.40
C GLU A 25 -21.56 1.21 7.85
N GLN A 26 -20.43 0.73 8.36
CA GLN A 26 -19.30 1.59 8.75
C GLN A 26 -18.76 2.38 7.56
N LEU A 27 -18.60 1.73 6.40
CA LEU A 27 -18.13 2.39 5.17
C LEU A 27 -19.14 3.40 4.64
N ASN A 28 -20.44 3.07 4.66
CA ASN A 28 -21.49 3.96 4.21
C ASN A 28 -21.66 5.19 5.11
N GLN A 29 -21.55 5.01 6.44
CA GLN A 29 -21.58 6.13 7.39
C GLN A 29 -20.40 7.09 7.19
N TRP A 30 -19.21 6.54 6.89
CA TRP A 30 -18.03 7.33 6.57
C TRP A 30 -18.15 8.08 5.24
N ASN A 31 -18.80 7.48 4.23
CA ASN A 31 -18.80 7.97 2.85
C ASN A 31 -19.78 9.14 2.57
N SER A 32 -19.79 10.15 3.43
CA SER A 32 -20.60 11.37 3.24
C SER A 32 -20.26 12.15 1.96
N GLU A 33 -19.09 11.88 1.41
CA GLU A 33 -18.50 12.57 0.27
C GLU A 33 -18.77 11.92 -1.08
N GLY A 34 -19.42 10.74 -1.09
CA GLY A 34 -19.79 10.04 -2.32
C GLY A 34 -18.60 9.48 -3.10
N TYR A 35 -17.55 9.02 -2.41
CA TYR A 35 -16.48 8.25 -3.03
C TYR A 35 -17.01 6.93 -3.60
N ASP A 36 -16.39 6.43 -4.67
CA ASP A 36 -16.75 5.11 -5.19
C ASP A 36 -16.18 4.03 -4.26
N ILE A 37 -17.05 3.11 -3.84
CA ILE A 37 -16.70 2.02 -2.94
C ILE A 37 -17.11 0.70 -3.57
N GLU A 38 -16.12 -0.11 -3.92
CA GLU A 38 -16.32 -1.46 -4.40
C GLU A 38 -16.05 -2.47 -3.28
N MET A 39 -17.05 -3.26 -2.92
CA MET A 39 -16.94 -4.29 -1.88
C MET A 39 -16.88 -5.70 -2.47
N TYR A 40 -15.95 -6.50 -1.97
CA TYR A 40 -15.74 -7.89 -2.37
C TYR A 40 -15.83 -8.80 -1.15
N GLY A 41 -16.80 -9.71 -1.13
CA GLY A 41 -17.04 -10.61 0.00
C GLY A 41 -17.87 -9.99 1.12
N LYS A 42 -18.05 -10.72 2.24
CA LYS A 42 -18.88 -10.29 3.38
C LYS A 42 -18.07 -9.90 4.62
N ASP A 43 -16.92 -10.52 4.80
CA ASP A 43 -16.06 -10.37 5.98
C ASP A 43 -14.85 -9.47 5.65
N ILE A 44 -15.10 -8.17 5.47
CA ILE A 44 -14.09 -7.23 4.96
C ILE A 44 -12.96 -7.06 5.97
N SER A 45 -11.79 -7.63 5.66
CA SER A 45 -10.60 -7.58 6.53
C SER A 45 -9.54 -6.59 6.06
N LEU A 46 -9.77 -5.94 4.93
CA LEU A 46 -8.86 -5.03 4.28
C LEU A 46 -9.67 -3.91 3.61
N VAL A 47 -9.24 -2.67 3.82
CA VAL A 47 -9.69 -1.51 3.06
C VAL A 47 -8.51 -0.96 2.27
N ILE A 48 -8.65 -0.85 0.96
CA ILE A 48 -7.66 -0.23 0.06
C ILE A 48 -8.19 1.15 -0.33
N ILE A 49 -7.37 2.17 -0.15
CA ILE A 49 -7.66 3.55 -0.53
C ILE A 49 -6.72 3.94 -1.65
N GLY A 50 -7.28 4.28 -2.81
CA GLY A 50 -6.58 4.91 -3.93
C GLY A 50 -6.69 6.43 -3.86
N GLU A 51 -5.62 7.13 -3.50
CA GLU A 51 -5.60 8.59 -3.30
C GLU A 51 -4.96 9.39 -4.46
N GLY A 52 -5.27 10.67 -4.53
CA GLY A 52 -4.74 11.65 -5.49
C GLY A 52 -3.36 12.23 -5.14
N HIS A 53 -2.74 11.80 -4.03
CA HIS A 53 -1.51 12.33 -3.43
C HIS A 53 -1.57 13.81 -3.00
N ASN A 54 -1.05 14.09 -1.79
CA ASN A 54 -0.94 15.45 -1.24
C ASN A 54 -2.28 16.23 -1.23
N ASN A 55 -3.41 15.53 -1.11
CA ASN A 55 -4.73 16.16 -0.99
C ASN A 55 -5.17 16.16 0.48
N ASP A 56 -5.20 17.34 1.10
CA ASP A 56 -5.54 17.51 2.51
C ASP A 56 -6.97 17.06 2.86
N GLU A 57 -7.92 17.18 1.93
CA GLU A 57 -9.30 16.75 2.15
C GLU A 57 -9.39 15.22 2.15
N GLU A 58 -8.73 14.55 1.19
CA GLU A 58 -8.63 13.09 1.15
C GLU A 58 -7.94 12.56 2.42
N GLN A 59 -6.84 13.19 2.84
CA GLN A 59 -6.12 12.82 4.06
C GLN A 59 -7.01 12.92 5.30
N LYS A 60 -7.77 14.01 5.47
CA LYS A 60 -8.72 14.13 6.60
C LYS A 60 -9.75 13.00 6.60
N LYS A 61 -10.28 12.64 5.42
CA LYS A 61 -11.22 11.52 5.28
C LYS A 61 -10.55 10.18 5.56
N GLN A 62 -9.30 9.97 5.17
CA GLN A 62 -8.54 8.76 5.52
C GLN A 62 -8.40 8.63 7.05
N ILE A 63 -8.09 9.73 7.75
CA ILE A 63 -8.00 9.74 9.23
C ILE A 63 -9.33 9.41 9.88
N GLU A 64 -10.44 9.96 9.37
CA GLU A 64 -11.79 9.61 9.84
C GLU A 64 -12.08 8.12 9.66
N LEU A 65 -11.73 7.55 8.50
CA LEU A 65 -11.93 6.13 8.23
C LEU A 65 -11.13 5.27 9.19
N ILE A 66 -9.85 5.61 9.42
CA ILE A 66 -8.97 4.90 10.35
C ILE A 66 -9.57 4.89 11.76
N ARG A 67 -10.20 5.98 12.22
CA ARG A 67 -10.88 6.03 13.53
C ARG A 67 -12.09 5.10 13.61
N ILE A 68 -12.81 4.91 12.51
CA ILE A 68 -13.98 4.02 12.42
C ILE A 68 -13.53 2.56 12.34
N VAL A 69 -12.57 2.27 11.46
CA VAL A 69 -12.06 0.91 11.19
C VAL A 69 -11.22 0.37 12.35
N LYS A 70 -10.51 1.25 13.07
CA LYS A 70 -9.61 0.91 14.18
C LYS A 70 -8.62 -0.21 13.82
N PRO A 71 -7.82 -0.02 12.74
CA PRO A 71 -6.95 -1.07 12.24
C PRO A 71 -5.81 -1.38 13.22
N GLU A 72 -5.24 -2.57 13.12
CA GLU A 72 -3.96 -2.90 13.79
C GLU A 72 -2.77 -2.34 13.00
N TYR A 73 -2.90 -2.32 11.66
CA TYR A 73 -1.89 -1.84 10.74
C TYR A 73 -2.48 -0.90 9.69
N VAL A 74 -1.78 0.20 9.45
CA VAL A 74 -1.99 1.03 8.25
C VAL A 74 -0.79 0.84 7.33
N LEU A 75 -1.04 0.30 6.14
CA LEU A 75 -0.04 0.17 5.09
C LEU A 75 -0.01 1.47 4.28
N HIS A 76 1.16 2.02 3.99
CA HIS A 76 1.28 3.32 3.33
C HIS A 76 2.41 3.32 2.30
N GLU A 77 2.09 3.71 1.07
CA GLU A 77 3.04 3.71 -0.07
C GLU A 77 4.35 4.44 0.27
N PHE A 78 4.25 5.64 0.81
CA PHE A 78 5.41 6.51 1.01
C PHE A 78 6.34 6.12 2.18
N LEU A 79 5.99 5.12 3.02
CA LEU A 79 6.96 4.56 3.98
C LEU A 79 7.94 3.56 3.34
N ARG A 80 7.66 3.08 2.12
CA ARG A 80 8.51 2.11 1.41
C ARG A 80 8.82 0.86 2.24
N GLY A 81 10.07 0.68 2.70
CA GLY A 81 10.49 -0.44 3.55
C GLY A 81 10.55 -0.11 5.04
N TRP A 82 10.05 1.05 5.49
CA TRP A 82 10.08 1.44 6.90
C TRP A 82 8.83 0.99 7.65
N ILE A 83 8.93 0.91 8.98
CA ILE A 83 7.84 0.69 9.93
C ILE A 83 7.90 1.83 10.95
N TYR A 84 6.77 2.49 11.17
CA TYR A 84 6.58 3.36 12.33
C TYR A 84 5.89 2.60 13.46
N ASN A 85 6.54 2.55 14.62
CA ASN A 85 5.96 1.99 15.84
C ASN A 85 5.48 3.11 16.78
N PRO A 86 4.17 3.21 17.09
CA PRO A 86 3.64 4.29 17.93
C PRO A 86 4.08 4.18 19.40
N GLU A 87 4.40 2.97 19.88
CA GLU A 87 4.84 2.76 21.28
C GLU A 87 6.23 3.36 21.50
N THR A 88 7.14 3.11 20.57
CA THR A 88 8.52 3.59 20.65
C THR A 88 8.73 4.94 19.97
N LYS A 89 7.76 5.37 19.15
CA LYS A 89 7.81 6.56 18.28
C LYS A 89 9.00 6.56 17.34
N LYS A 90 9.45 5.38 16.91
CA LYS A 90 10.63 5.19 16.06
C LYS A 90 10.28 4.59 14.72
N LEU A 91 11.12 4.91 13.74
CA LEU A 91 11.15 4.28 12.44
C LEU A 91 12.17 3.15 12.44
N GLU A 92 11.75 1.98 11.97
CA GLU A 92 12.56 0.77 11.90
C GLU A 92 12.50 0.20 10.49
N LYS A 93 13.62 -0.35 10.01
CA LYS A 93 13.67 -0.99 8.70
C LYS A 93 12.99 -2.36 8.76
N GLN A 94 12.15 -2.68 7.79
CA GLN A 94 11.60 -4.02 7.61
C GLN A 94 12.72 -5.02 7.35
N GLY A 95 12.73 -6.11 8.13
CA GLY A 95 13.73 -7.17 7.98
C GLY A 95 13.63 -7.85 6.60
N GLY A 96 14.78 -8.21 6.03
CA GLY A 96 14.86 -8.92 4.75
C GLY A 96 14.57 -8.08 3.50
N ARG A 97 14.35 -6.76 3.65
CA ARG A 97 14.27 -5.80 2.53
C ARG A 97 15.67 -5.26 2.19
N ILE A 98 15.87 -4.82 0.95
CA ILE A 98 17.17 -4.31 0.46
C ILE A 98 17.17 -2.79 0.50
N PHE A 99 18.03 -2.17 1.31
CA PHE A 99 18.11 -0.71 1.43
C PHE A 99 19.40 -0.19 0.82
N ASN A 100 19.34 0.97 0.16
CA ASN A 100 20.54 1.68 -0.30
C ASN A 100 20.86 2.90 0.58
N GLN A 101 21.83 3.72 0.14
CA GLN A 101 22.21 4.94 0.85
C GLN A 101 21.09 5.99 0.89
N ASP A 102 20.27 6.07 -0.16
CA ASP A 102 19.14 7.02 -0.24
C ASP A 102 18.05 6.68 0.78
N ASP A 103 17.95 5.40 1.16
CA ASP A 103 17.04 4.93 2.19
C ASP A 103 17.55 5.14 3.62
N ASN A 104 18.78 5.62 3.82
CA ASN A 104 19.31 5.82 5.18
C ASN A 104 18.80 7.08 5.86
N ASP A 105 18.21 8.00 5.09
CA ASP A 105 17.58 9.19 5.63
C ASP A 105 16.06 8.97 5.78
N PRO A 106 15.54 8.81 7.00
CA PRO A 106 14.10 8.72 7.23
C PRO A 106 13.38 10.03 6.87
N TYR A 107 14.04 11.17 6.73
CA TYR A 107 13.41 12.40 6.25
C TYR A 107 13.01 12.34 4.77
N ASN A 108 13.48 11.33 4.03
CA ASN A 108 13.05 11.08 2.65
C ASN A 108 11.69 10.39 2.54
N ILE A 109 11.07 9.99 3.66
CA ILE A 109 9.72 9.41 3.65
C ILE A 109 8.67 10.51 3.90
N ASN A 110 7.68 10.59 3.03
CA ASN A 110 6.60 11.58 3.12
C ASN A 110 5.38 10.95 3.81
N ILE A 111 5.26 11.13 5.12
CA ILE A 111 4.12 10.65 5.91
C ILE A 111 3.37 11.88 6.43
N PRO A 112 2.05 11.96 6.25
CA PRO A 112 1.25 13.01 6.87
C PRO A 112 1.47 13.03 8.39
N LEU A 113 1.77 14.20 8.96
CA LEU A 113 1.97 14.35 10.41
C LEU A 113 0.72 13.95 11.20
N GLU A 114 -0.45 14.19 10.65
CA GLU A 114 -1.73 13.78 11.23
C GLU A 114 -1.86 12.25 11.32
N LEU A 115 -1.33 11.52 10.33
CA LEU A 115 -1.30 10.06 10.35
C LEU A 115 -0.40 9.52 11.48
N LEU A 116 0.74 10.16 11.72
CA LEU A 116 1.61 9.84 12.87
C LEU A 116 0.91 10.15 14.20
N ALA A 117 0.21 11.28 14.29
CA ALA A 117 -0.52 11.68 15.49
C ALA A 117 -1.61 10.68 15.85
N ILE A 118 -2.43 10.26 14.87
CA ILE A 118 -3.48 9.27 15.11
C ILE A 118 -2.88 7.88 15.40
N ALA A 119 -1.75 7.50 14.79
CA ALA A 119 -1.07 6.25 15.11
C ALA A 119 -0.66 6.20 16.59
N ASN A 120 -0.14 7.31 17.11
CA ASN A 120 0.20 7.46 18.52
C ASN A 120 -1.02 7.43 19.45
N GLU A 121 -2.14 8.04 19.02
CA GLU A 121 -3.38 8.10 19.79
C GLU A 121 -4.08 6.72 19.86
N ALA A 122 -4.20 6.05 18.71
CA ALA A 122 -4.98 4.82 18.54
C ALA A 122 -4.14 3.54 18.68
N GLY A 123 -2.81 3.65 18.70
CA GLY A 123 -1.90 2.54 18.97
C GLY A 123 -1.68 1.57 17.80
N PHE A 124 -1.88 2.00 16.55
CA PHE A 124 -1.63 1.16 15.37
C PHE A 124 -0.25 1.43 14.75
N LYS A 125 0.34 0.42 14.11
CA LYS A 125 1.63 0.57 13.40
C LYS A 125 1.40 1.05 11.97
N ILE A 126 2.29 1.91 11.47
CA ILE A 126 2.31 2.29 10.04
C ILE A 126 3.41 1.48 9.37
N ILE A 127 3.08 0.80 8.28
CA ILE A 127 3.98 -0.11 7.58
C ILE A 127 4.14 0.40 6.14
N GLY A 128 5.38 0.55 5.69
CA GLY A 128 5.63 0.79 4.28
C GLY A 128 5.31 -0.42 3.41
N CYS A 129 4.63 -0.19 2.30
CA CYS A 129 4.23 -1.27 1.39
C CYS A 129 4.90 -1.21 0.01
N ASP A 130 5.67 -0.17 -0.27
CA ASP A 130 6.32 0.02 -1.57
C ASP A 130 7.79 -0.47 -1.59
N LEU A 131 8.40 -0.47 -2.77
CA LEU A 131 9.82 -0.74 -2.97
C LEU A 131 10.68 0.28 -2.19
N THR A 132 11.77 -0.21 -1.61
CA THR A 132 12.86 0.62 -1.11
C THR A 132 13.68 1.19 -2.27
N GLY A 133 14.50 2.21 -2.01
CA GLY A 133 15.50 2.71 -2.96
C GLY A 133 16.46 1.61 -3.42
N GLY A 134 16.91 0.73 -2.50
CA GLY A 134 17.75 -0.42 -2.83
C GLY A 134 17.11 -1.41 -3.81
N GLU A 135 15.85 -1.79 -3.58
CA GLU A 135 15.14 -2.71 -4.49
C GLU A 135 14.78 -2.06 -5.81
N PHE A 136 14.44 -0.77 -5.78
CA PHE A 136 14.24 -0.01 -6.99
C PHE A 136 15.51 0.01 -7.82
N ALA A 137 16.66 0.19 -7.17
CA ALA A 137 17.96 0.26 -7.83
C ALA A 137 18.36 -1.08 -8.47
N GLU A 138 18.21 -2.20 -7.75
CA GLU A 138 18.50 -3.54 -8.29
C GLU A 138 17.64 -3.88 -9.52
N ASN A 139 16.38 -3.47 -9.50
CA ASN A 139 15.43 -3.81 -10.56
C ASN A 139 15.49 -2.88 -11.78
N GLN A 140 15.81 -1.59 -11.59
CA GLN A 140 15.72 -0.58 -12.65
C GLN A 140 17.07 -0.20 -13.24
N TYR A 141 18.10 0.11 -12.45
CA TYR A 141 19.38 0.58 -13.00
C TYR A 141 20.08 -0.50 -13.81
N THR A 142 19.96 -1.77 -13.43
CA THR A 142 20.54 -2.90 -14.16
C THR A 142 19.89 -3.11 -15.53
N LYS A 143 18.58 -2.85 -15.64
CA LYS A 143 17.81 -2.99 -16.90
C LYS A 143 17.88 -1.75 -17.80
N LEU A 144 17.79 -0.55 -17.23
CA LEU A 144 17.96 0.71 -17.94
C LEU A 144 19.38 0.83 -18.50
N SER A 145 20.42 0.66 -17.69
CA SER A 145 21.82 0.78 -18.16
C SER A 145 22.15 -0.22 -19.28
N SER A 146 21.59 -1.43 -19.25
CA SER A 146 21.73 -2.43 -20.31
C SER A 146 21.03 -2.03 -21.61
N ARG A 147 19.89 -1.31 -21.54
CA ARG A 147 19.15 -0.81 -22.71
C ARG A 147 19.69 0.53 -23.22
N GLU A 148 20.08 1.45 -22.35
CA GLU A 148 20.72 2.73 -22.70
C GLU A 148 22.01 2.48 -23.47
N LYS A 149 22.88 1.56 -22.99
CA LYS A 149 24.09 1.13 -23.72
C LYS A 149 23.78 0.50 -25.07
N LYS A 150 22.62 -0.15 -25.22
CA LYS A 150 22.20 -0.84 -26.45
C LYS A 150 21.55 0.10 -27.48
N PHE A 151 20.89 1.16 -27.03
CA PHE A 151 20.05 2.01 -27.88
C PHE A 151 20.44 3.49 -27.89
N ASN A 152 21.49 3.90 -27.17
CA ASN A 152 22.00 5.28 -27.08
C ASN A 152 20.90 6.32 -26.78
N ILE A 153 20.00 5.98 -25.85
CA ILE A 153 18.85 6.82 -25.49
C ILE A 153 19.26 7.75 -24.35
N ASP A 154 19.34 9.05 -24.62
CA ASP A 154 19.54 10.08 -23.60
C ASP A 154 18.28 10.93 -23.35
N ASP A 155 17.13 10.45 -23.81
CA ASP A 155 15.84 11.12 -23.67
C ASP A 155 15.24 10.88 -22.27
N TRP A 156 15.08 11.97 -21.52
CA TRP A 156 14.51 11.96 -20.17
C TRP A 156 13.05 11.50 -20.13
N GLU A 157 12.23 11.87 -21.13
CA GLU A 157 10.82 11.48 -21.18
C GLU A 157 10.69 9.96 -21.39
N TYR A 158 11.55 9.39 -22.24
CA TYR A 158 11.64 7.94 -22.41
C TYR A 158 12.06 7.24 -21.12
N LYS A 159 13.05 7.77 -20.39
CA LYS A 159 13.50 7.20 -19.11
C LYS A 159 12.37 7.19 -18.09
N ILE A 160 11.59 8.26 -17.98
CA ILE A 160 10.42 8.32 -17.10
C ILE A 160 9.32 7.33 -17.53
N ALA A 161 8.99 7.27 -18.81
CA ALA A 161 7.98 6.33 -19.32
C ALA A 161 8.41 4.87 -19.11
N PHE A 162 9.70 4.57 -19.30
CA PHE A 162 10.28 3.26 -19.04
C PHE A 162 10.19 2.88 -17.57
N ILE A 163 10.61 3.79 -16.68
CA ILE A 163 10.53 3.58 -15.24
C ILE A 163 9.08 3.30 -14.86
N LYS A 164 8.11 4.08 -15.33
CA LYS A 164 6.68 3.82 -15.07
C LYS A 164 6.26 2.42 -15.52
N ARG A 165 6.57 2.03 -16.78
CA ARG A 165 6.19 0.73 -17.34
C ARG A 165 6.79 -0.46 -16.59
N GLU A 166 8.06 -0.36 -16.19
CA GLU A 166 8.80 -1.49 -15.64
C GLU A 166 8.77 -1.51 -14.10
N SER A 167 8.52 -0.37 -13.45
CA SER A 167 8.49 -0.26 -11.97
C SER A 167 7.10 -0.48 -11.40
N TRP A 168 6.04 0.02 -12.03
CA TRP A 168 4.69 -0.08 -11.46
C TRP A 168 4.28 -1.52 -11.14
N PRO A 169 4.47 -2.51 -12.04
CA PRO A 169 4.13 -3.90 -11.71
C PRO A 169 4.96 -4.47 -10.55
N LEU A 170 6.19 -4.00 -10.35
CA LEU A 170 7.05 -4.43 -9.25
C LEU A 170 6.61 -3.80 -7.93
N ARG A 171 6.26 -2.52 -7.95
CA ARG A 171 5.66 -1.79 -6.82
C ARG A 171 4.36 -2.45 -6.39
N ASP A 172 3.43 -2.68 -7.32
CA ASP A 172 2.16 -3.38 -7.05
C ASP A 172 2.38 -4.75 -6.43
N LYS A 173 3.32 -5.53 -6.98
CA LYS A 173 3.67 -6.84 -6.45
C LYS A 173 4.17 -6.75 -5.01
N GLN A 174 5.00 -5.76 -4.69
CA GLN A 174 5.48 -5.54 -3.33
C GLN A 174 4.35 -5.08 -2.40
N MET A 175 3.47 -4.18 -2.84
CA MET A 175 2.31 -3.73 -2.08
C MET A 175 1.38 -4.90 -1.75
N ILE A 176 1.05 -5.73 -2.75
CA ILE A 176 0.25 -6.95 -2.55
C ILE A 176 0.96 -7.89 -1.58
N LYS A 177 2.26 -8.12 -1.73
CA LYS A 177 3.02 -8.97 -0.80
C LYS A 177 2.90 -8.46 0.65
N THR A 178 3.08 -7.17 0.88
CA THR A 178 2.95 -6.56 2.21
C THR A 178 1.51 -6.64 2.73
N ILE A 179 0.50 -6.39 1.89
CA ILE A 179 -0.92 -6.57 2.24
C ILE A 179 -1.18 -7.97 2.77
N LEU A 180 -0.75 -8.99 2.02
CA LEU A 180 -0.98 -10.40 2.39
C LEU A 180 -0.30 -10.72 3.72
N GLU A 181 0.97 -10.34 3.87
CA GLU A 181 1.75 -10.61 5.09
C GLU A 181 1.11 -9.99 6.33
N TYR A 182 0.74 -8.72 6.28
CA TYR A 182 0.20 -8.02 7.45
C TYR A 182 -1.26 -8.35 7.74
N ARG A 183 -2.04 -8.71 6.71
CA ARG A 183 -3.37 -9.26 6.92
C ARG A 183 -3.29 -10.55 7.73
N ASP A 184 -2.36 -11.44 7.42
CA ASP A 184 -2.25 -12.73 8.09
C ASP A 184 -1.74 -12.61 9.54
N LYS A 185 -0.96 -11.56 9.82
CA LYS A 185 -0.50 -11.20 11.17
C LYS A 185 -1.55 -10.47 12.03
N SER A 186 -2.60 -9.94 11.41
CA SER A 186 -3.59 -9.07 12.05
C SER A 186 -4.85 -9.83 12.46
N SER A 187 -5.32 -9.61 13.68
CA SER A 187 -6.66 -10.01 14.11
C SER A 187 -7.72 -8.94 13.83
N LYS A 188 -7.29 -7.71 13.55
CA LYS A 188 -8.17 -6.59 13.15
C LYS A 188 -8.13 -6.32 11.65
N PRO A 189 -9.05 -5.51 11.10
CA PRO A 189 -8.90 -5.02 9.74
C PRO A 189 -7.58 -4.26 9.56
N ILE A 190 -7.09 -4.23 8.32
CA ILE A 190 -5.98 -3.37 7.92
C ILE A 190 -6.47 -2.34 6.90
N VAL A 191 -5.84 -1.17 6.90
CA VAL A 191 -6.09 -0.13 5.89
C VAL A 191 -4.83 0.04 5.06
N SER A 192 -4.94 0.08 3.74
CA SER A 192 -3.83 0.30 2.82
C SER A 192 -4.05 1.56 2.00
N ILE A 193 -3.18 2.55 2.16
CA ILE A 193 -3.23 3.85 1.49
C ILE A 193 -2.14 3.90 0.43
N MET A 194 -2.53 4.14 -0.81
CA MET A 194 -1.64 4.21 -1.97
C MET A 194 -2.22 5.13 -3.05
N GLY A 195 -1.41 5.54 -4.01
CA GLY A 195 -1.87 6.31 -5.15
C GLY A 195 -2.94 5.57 -5.95
N TYR A 196 -3.90 6.32 -6.48
CA TYR A 196 -5.08 5.78 -7.16
C TYR A 196 -4.73 4.77 -8.26
N HIS A 197 -3.67 5.00 -9.04
CA HIS A 197 -3.23 4.05 -10.06
C HIS A 197 -2.86 2.68 -9.51
N HIS A 198 -2.23 2.63 -8.33
CA HIS A 198 -1.86 1.38 -7.66
C HIS A 198 -3.11 0.70 -7.09
N GLY A 199 -3.97 1.46 -6.40
CA GLY A 199 -5.24 0.96 -5.85
C GLY A 199 -6.15 0.37 -6.93
N ASP A 200 -6.39 1.13 -8.00
CA ASP A 200 -7.19 0.73 -9.15
C ASP A 200 -6.62 -0.50 -9.85
N ASN A 201 -5.30 -0.54 -10.11
CA ASN A 201 -4.68 -1.68 -10.78
C ASN A 201 -4.79 -2.97 -9.96
N ILE A 202 -4.57 -2.89 -8.64
CA ILE A 202 -4.72 -4.03 -7.73
C ILE A 202 -6.17 -4.50 -7.71
N ASN A 203 -7.14 -3.58 -7.64
CA ASN A 203 -8.56 -3.89 -7.65
C ASN A 203 -9.01 -4.52 -8.98
N ASN A 204 -8.60 -3.97 -10.12
CA ASN A 204 -9.01 -4.42 -11.45
C ASN A 204 -8.44 -5.78 -11.85
N GLN A 205 -7.24 -6.12 -11.39
CA GLN A 205 -6.67 -7.45 -11.61
C GLN A 205 -7.38 -8.56 -10.81
N LYS A 206 -8.22 -8.19 -9.83
CA LYS A 206 -8.93 -9.09 -8.91
C LYS A 206 -7.97 -10.05 -8.19
N ILE A 207 -6.72 -9.66 -7.98
CA ILE A 207 -5.67 -10.56 -7.47
C ILE A 207 -5.93 -10.98 -6.03
N LEU A 208 -6.47 -10.08 -5.21
CA LEU A 208 -6.87 -10.34 -3.82
C LEU A 208 -8.11 -11.23 -3.77
N GLN A 209 -9.13 -10.95 -4.59
CA GLN A 209 -10.33 -11.78 -4.71
C GLN A 209 -9.99 -13.23 -5.12
N LYS A 210 -9.11 -13.42 -6.12
CA LYS A 210 -8.64 -14.74 -6.57
C LYS A 210 -7.94 -15.54 -5.47
N ARG A 211 -7.44 -14.87 -4.43
CA ARG A 211 -6.82 -15.49 -3.25
C ARG A 211 -7.79 -15.66 -2.07
N GLY A 212 -9.08 -15.40 -2.28
CA GLY A 212 -10.13 -15.56 -1.27
C GLY A 212 -10.23 -14.40 -0.26
N PHE A 213 -9.66 -13.24 -0.59
CA PHE A 213 -9.73 -12.07 0.29
C PHE A 213 -11.04 -11.34 0.12
N SER A 214 -11.66 -11.03 1.25
CA SER A 214 -12.76 -10.07 1.34
C SER A 214 -12.18 -8.69 1.67
N TYR A 215 -12.41 -7.70 0.80
CA TYR A 215 -11.85 -6.36 0.91
C TYR A 215 -12.79 -5.30 0.32
N ALA A 216 -12.62 -4.06 0.75
CA ALA A 216 -13.23 -2.89 0.11
C ALA A 216 -12.14 -2.09 -0.60
N TYR A 217 -12.41 -1.65 -1.82
CA TYR A 217 -11.62 -0.64 -2.52
C TYR A 217 -12.39 0.68 -2.53
N ILE A 218 -11.69 1.76 -2.22
CA ILE A 218 -12.23 3.12 -2.19
C ILE A 218 -11.40 3.95 -3.17
N ASP A 219 -12.04 4.46 -4.22
CA ASP A 219 -11.43 5.45 -5.09
C ASP A 219 -11.68 6.84 -4.53
N GLN A 220 -10.64 7.45 -3.96
CA GLN A 220 -10.69 8.82 -3.46
C GLN A 220 -10.39 9.86 -4.52
N LYS A 221 -9.96 9.45 -5.72
CA LYS A 221 -9.79 10.37 -6.82
C LYS A 221 -11.16 10.78 -7.35
N LYS A 222 -11.71 11.83 -6.77
CA LYS A 222 -12.83 12.55 -7.39
C LYS A 222 -12.30 13.18 -8.67
N ASP A 223 -12.68 12.64 -9.81
CA ASP A 223 -12.67 13.43 -11.03
C ASP A 223 -13.54 14.66 -10.72
N LYS A 224 -12.90 15.83 -10.62
CA LYS A 224 -13.63 17.09 -10.66
C LYS A 224 -14.21 17.15 -12.07
N GLU A 225 -15.41 16.60 -12.25
CA GLU A 225 -16.24 16.99 -13.38
C GLU A 225 -16.36 18.51 -13.29
N GLU A 226 -15.69 19.18 -14.22
CA GLU A 226 -15.82 20.61 -14.46
C GLU A 226 -17.31 20.92 -14.59
N LYS A 227 -17.84 21.73 -13.67
CA LYS A 227 -19.12 22.43 -13.88
C LYS A 227 -18.90 23.69 -14.69
#